data_AF-A0A7V3D6G9-F1
#
_entry.id   AF-A0A7V3D6G9-F1
#
_cell.length_a   1.000
_cell.length_b   1.000
_cell.length_c   1.000
_cell.angle_alpha   90.00
_cell.angle_beta   90.00
_cell.angle_gamma   90.00
#
_symmetry.space_group_name_H-M   'P 1'
#
loop_
_entity.id
_entity.type
_entity.pdbx_description
1 polymer ?
#
loop_
_entity_poly.entity_id
_entity_poly.type
_entity_poly.pdbx_seq_one_letter_code
_entity_poly.pdbx_strand_id
1 'polypeptide(L)'
;MWLARPVRFTPALKFVMGSIFGFMAGGMAGLTQANVGLNLVLHNTQWLIGIHAHVMLLAGLAMLLFAVIYALLPLLTKLEIRSQRLVNYHFWGWLVGALLMGYAMGMAGSQGMLRRTLYTTTQYQPYMAVAMIGAVLMVVAFVLFLINLISTLGWVNVVGLAVPERWLAPRLSRAAMQRRP
;
A
#
# COMPACT_ATOMS: atom_id res chain seq x y z
N MET A 1 -11.17 19.75 2.31
CA MET A 1 -11.64 19.30 0.98
C MET A 1 -12.92 20.01 0.57
N TRP A 2 -13.98 19.92 1.37
CA TRP A 2 -15.30 20.52 1.07
C TRP A 2 -15.29 22.00 0.64
N LEU A 3 -14.47 22.82 1.29
CA LEU A 3 -14.41 24.27 1.01
C LEU A 3 -13.32 24.68 0.00
N ALA A 4 -12.49 23.76 -0.50
CA ALA A 4 -11.36 24.12 -1.33
C ALA A 4 -11.78 24.41 -2.79
N ARG A 5 -11.32 25.53 -3.36
CA ARG A 5 -11.56 25.92 -4.75
C ARG A 5 -10.27 26.43 -5.43
N PRO A 6 -9.62 25.66 -6.33
CA PRO A 6 -9.80 24.24 -6.65
C PRO A 6 -9.11 23.30 -5.64
N VAL A 7 -9.61 22.07 -5.53
CA VAL A 7 -8.89 21.00 -4.82
C VAL A 7 -7.68 20.57 -5.66
N ARG A 8 -6.46 20.73 -5.14
CA ARG A 8 -5.24 20.25 -5.79
C ARG A 8 -5.02 18.77 -5.45
N PHE A 9 -5.18 17.88 -6.43
CA PHE A 9 -4.93 16.44 -6.28
C PHE A 9 -3.43 16.12 -6.27
N THR A 10 -2.77 16.45 -5.17
CA THR A 10 -1.39 16.04 -4.91
C THR A 10 -1.32 14.53 -4.69
N PRO A 11 -0.14 13.91 -4.90
CA PRO A 11 0.10 12.50 -4.53
C PRO A 11 -0.37 12.18 -3.12
N ALA A 12 0.00 12.99 -2.12
CA ALA A 12 -0.42 12.78 -0.74
C ALA A 12 -1.96 12.78 -0.59
N LEU A 13 -2.64 13.77 -1.18
CA LEU A 13 -4.10 13.86 -1.09
C LEU A 13 -4.79 12.63 -1.71
N LYS A 14 -4.28 12.17 -2.85
CA LYS A 14 -4.81 10.99 -3.55
C LYS A 14 -4.73 9.74 -2.68
N PHE A 15 -3.60 9.51 -2.03
CA PHE A 15 -3.42 8.36 -1.13
C PHE A 15 -4.24 8.48 0.16
N VAL A 16 -4.41 9.70 0.72
CA VAL A 16 -5.36 9.93 1.84
C VAL A 16 -6.79 9.56 1.43
N MET A 17 -7.22 9.92 0.23
CA MET A 17 -8.55 9.55 -0.27
C MET A 17 -8.72 8.04 -0.41
N GLY A 18 -7.70 7.35 -0.95
CA GLY A 18 -7.67 5.89 -0.98
C GLY A 18 -7.75 5.27 0.42
N SER A 19 -7.02 5.85 1.39
CA SER A 19 -7.02 5.40 2.78
C SER A 19 -8.38 5.52 3.45
N ILE A 20 -9.05 6.67 3.30
CA ILE A 20 -10.42 6.86 3.82
C ILE A 20 -11.36 5.81 3.23
N PHE A 21 -11.28 5.56 1.91
CA PHE A 21 -12.05 4.50 1.28
C PHE A 21 -11.74 3.11 1.85
N GLY A 22 -10.47 2.75 2.01
CA GLY A 22 -10.06 1.46 2.56
C GLY A 22 -10.51 1.23 4.00
N PHE A 23 -10.41 2.26 4.86
CA PHE A 23 -10.93 2.20 6.23
C PHE A 23 -12.46 2.06 6.27
N MET A 24 -13.19 2.75 5.40
CA MET A 24 -14.64 2.56 5.29
C MET A 24 -14.98 1.11 4.87
N ALA A 25 -14.32 0.59 3.83
CA ALA A 25 -14.57 -0.76 3.32
C ALA A 25 -14.28 -1.85 4.37
N GLY A 26 -13.10 -1.83 4.99
CA GLY A 26 -12.76 -2.79 6.06
C GLY A 26 -13.56 -2.57 7.36
N GLY A 27 -13.95 -1.31 7.62
CA GLY A 27 -14.80 -0.91 8.75
C GLY A 27 -16.17 -1.53 8.70
N MET A 28 -16.84 -1.43 7.54
CA MET A 28 -18.14 -2.06 7.35
C MET A 28 -18.10 -3.57 7.61
N ALA A 29 -17.06 -4.26 7.15
CA ALA A 29 -16.91 -5.69 7.42
C ALA A 29 -16.59 -6.02 8.89
N GLY A 30 -15.92 -5.10 9.59
CA GLY A 30 -15.75 -5.21 11.04
C GLY A 30 -17.05 -5.05 11.81
N LEU A 31 -17.92 -4.12 11.37
CA LEU A 31 -19.26 -3.97 11.94
C LEU A 31 -20.09 -5.25 11.72
N THR A 32 -20.00 -5.89 10.55
CA THR A 32 -20.63 -7.19 10.31
C THR A 32 -20.17 -8.24 11.32
N GLN A 33 -18.87 -8.29 11.63
CA GLN A 33 -18.32 -9.26 12.56
C GLN A 33 -18.49 -8.87 14.05
N ALA A 34 -18.85 -7.62 14.34
CA ALA A 34 -19.20 -7.20 15.70
C ALA A 34 -20.52 -7.83 16.17
N ASN A 35 -21.38 -8.27 15.22
CA ASN A 35 -22.57 -9.04 15.53
C ASN A 35 -22.19 -10.46 15.98
N VAL A 36 -22.62 -10.87 17.18
CA VAL A 36 -22.29 -12.18 17.76
C VAL A 36 -22.75 -13.35 16.89
N GLY A 37 -23.94 -13.28 16.30
CA GLY A 37 -24.49 -14.33 15.45
C GLY A 37 -23.69 -14.51 14.16
N LEU A 38 -23.33 -13.41 13.50
CA LEU A 38 -22.48 -13.45 12.31
C LEU A 38 -21.04 -13.85 12.64
N ASN A 39 -20.51 -13.39 13.78
CA ASN A 39 -19.20 -13.81 14.23
C ASN A 39 -19.15 -15.32 14.45
N LEU A 40 -20.20 -15.96 14.99
CA LEU A 40 -20.20 -17.42 15.18
C LEU A 40 -19.91 -18.19 13.87
N VAL A 41 -20.40 -17.67 12.74
CA VAL A 41 -20.20 -18.27 11.41
C VAL A 41 -18.87 -17.83 10.78
N LEU A 42 -18.51 -16.55 10.91
CA LEU A 42 -17.36 -15.97 10.22
C LEU A 42 -16.05 -16.09 11.01
N HIS A 43 -16.12 -16.42 12.30
CA HIS A 43 -14.96 -16.53 13.17
C HIS A 43 -14.00 -17.61 12.65
N ASN A 44 -12.70 -17.34 12.74
CA ASN A 44 -11.65 -18.22 12.22
C ASN A 44 -11.74 -18.55 10.71
N THR A 45 -12.57 -17.86 9.93
CA THR A 45 -12.56 -17.97 8.46
C THR A 45 -11.64 -16.93 7.82
N GLN A 46 -11.45 -17.05 6.51
CA GLN A 46 -10.76 -16.04 5.70
C GLN A 46 -11.50 -14.69 5.64
N TRP A 47 -12.77 -14.61 6.07
CA TRP A 47 -13.50 -13.33 6.17
C TRP A 47 -12.78 -12.33 7.10
N LEU A 48 -12.41 -12.82 8.28
CA LEU A 48 -11.71 -12.05 9.31
C LEU A 48 -10.40 -11.48 8.77
N ILE A 49 -9.63 -12.32 8.05
CA ILE A 49 -8.32 -11.93 7.52
C ILE A 49 -8.50 -11.00 6.32
N GLY A 50 -9.23 -11.45 5.29
CA GLY A 50 -9.31 -10.79 4.00
C GLY A 50 -10.01 -9.44 4.07
N ILE A 51 -11.34 -9.46 4.24
CA ILE A 51 -12.17 -8.25 4.13
C ILE A 51 -12.08 -7.41 5.41
N HIS A 52 -12.16 -8.00 6.59
CA HIS A 52 -12.18 -7.20 7.82
C HIS A 52 -10.80 -6.56 8.11
N ALA A 53 -9.78 -7.37 8.39
CA ALA A 53 -8.51 -6.86 8.87
C ALA A 53 -7.60 -6.33 7.75
N HIS A 54 -7.33 -7.12 6.71
CA HIS A 54 -6.30 -6.75 5.73
C HIS A 54 -6.76 -5.66 4.77
N VAL A 55 -8.05 -5.52 4.43
CA VAL A 55 -8.51 -4.33 3.68
C VAL A 55 -8.26 -3.06 4.49
N MET A 56 -8.53 -3.06 5.80
CA MET A 56 -8.20 -1.92 6.66
C MET A 56 -6.68 -1.65 6.69
N LEU A 57 -5.85 -2.69 6.82
CA LEU A 57 -4.40 -2.49 6.92
C LEU A 57 -3.77 -2.10 5.57
N LEU A 58 -4.20 -2.73 4.48
CA LEU A 58 -3.58 -2.56 3.16
C LEU A 58 -4.19 -1.37 2.41
N ALA A 59 -5.51 -1.29 2.29
CA ALA A 59 -6.17 -0.19 1.59
C ALA A 59 -6.40 1.03 2.49
N GLY A 60 -6.45 0.85 3.81
CA GLY A 60 -6.55 1.95 4.79
C GLY A 60 -5.19 2.43 5.27
N LEU A 61 -4.55 1.70 6.17
CA LEU A 61 -3.33 2.12 6.87
C LEU A 61 -2.13 2.29 5.93
N ALA A 62 -1.82 1.31 5.08
CA ALA A 62 -0.65 1.41 4.21
C ALA A 62 -0.78 2.57 3.20
N MET A 63 -1.98 2.79 2.66
CA MET A 63 -2.26 3.98 1.83
C MET A 63 -2.03 5.29 2.59
N LEU A 64 -2.41 5.37 3.87
CA LEU A 64 -2.11 6.53 4.71
C LEU A 64 -0.61 6.72 4.89
N LEU A 65 0.14 5.64 5.15
CA LEU A 65 1.60 5.68 5.28
C LEU A 65 2.26 6.15 3.97
N PHE A 66 1.81 5.67 2.82
CA PHE A 66 2.29 6.17 1.52
C PHE A 66 1.96 7.65 1.32
N ALA A 67 0.78 8.11 1.74
CA ALA A 67 0.44 9.53 1.69
C ALA A 67 1.41 10.38 2.53
N VAL A 68 1.74 9.90 3.74
CA VAL A 68 2.72 10.54 4.63
C VAL A 68 4.09 10.62 3.95
N ILE A 69 4.56 9.54 3.32
CA ILE A 69 5.84 9.55 2.58
C ILE A 69 5.81 10.56 1.43
N TYR A 70 4.73 10.56 0.63
CA TYR A 70 4.59 11.50 -0.48
C TYR A 70 4.45 12.97 -0.04
N ALA A 71 4.03 13.23 1.20
CA ALA A 71 3.99 14.57 1.78
C ALA A 71 5.36 14.97 2.38
N LEU A 72 6.00 14.06 3.13
CA LEU A 72 7.24 14.33 3.86
C LEU A 72 8.46 14.40 2.95
N LEU A 73 8.51 13.62 1.87
CA LEU A 73 9.67 13.59 0.99
C LEU A 73 10.05 14.99 0.45
N PRO A 74 9.16 15.74 -0.21
CA PRO A 74 9.49 17.10 -0.67
C PRO A 74 9.69 18.08 0.49
N LEU A 75 9.01 17.89 1.62
CA LEU A 75 9.15 18.76 2.79
C LEU A 75 10.57 18.69 3.38
N LEU A 76 11.08 17.48 3.56
CA LEU A 76 12.36 17.19 4.22
C LEU A 76 13.56 17.34 3.27
N THR A 77 13.43 16.86 2.03
CA THR A 77 14.57 16.80 1.09
C THR A 77 14.63 17.96 0.12
N LYS A 78 13.55 18.78 0.03
CA LYS A 78 13.35 19.80 -1.01
C LYS A 78 13.39 19.25 -2.44
N LEU A 79 13.32 17.93 -2.61
CA LEU A 79 13.25 17.26 -3.90
C LEU A 79 11.79 16.97 -4.26
N GLU A 80 11.40 17.30 -5.49
CA GLU A 80 10.10 16.92 -6.00
C GLU A 80 10.06 15.45 -6.43
N ILE A 81 8.89 14.84 -6.34
CA ILE A 81 8.67 13.46 -6.82
C ILE A 81 8.94 13.42 -8.32
N ARG A 82 9.82 12.52 -8.74
CA ARG A 82 10.38 12.49 -10.10
C ARG A 82 9.33 12.16 -11.15
N SER A 83 8.47 11.18 -10.88
CA SER A 83 7.47 10.73 -11.85
C SER A 83 6.07 10.66 -11.24
N GLN A 84 5.19 11.55 -11.69
CA GLN A 84 3.77 11.53 -11.35
C GLN A 84 3.04 10.32 -11.97
N ARG A 85 3.53 9.78 -13.10
CA ARG A 85 2.97 8.57 -13.72
C ARG A 85 3.20 7.34 -12.83
N LEU A 86 4.40 7.18 -12.27
CA LEU A 86 4.68 6.09 -11.35
C LEU A 86 3.86 6.18 -10.05
N VAL A 87 3.58 7.39 -9.56
CA VAL A 87 2.64 7.59 -8.44
C VAL A 87 1.25 7.05 -8.78
N ASN A 88 0.75 7.32 -9.99
CA ASN A 88 -0.57 6.83 -10.41
C ASN A 88 -0.62 5.30 -10.50
N TYR A 89 0.41 4.68 -11.08
CA TYR A 89 0.47 3.22 -11.16
C TYR A 89 0.61 2.58 -9.78
N HIS A 90 1.42 3.17 -8.89
CA HIS A 90 1.50 2.75 -7.49
C HIS A 90 0.13 2.84 -6.82
N PHE A 91 -0.54 4.00 -6.91
CA PHE A 91 -1.84 4.23 -6.27
C PHE A 91 -2.88 3.19 -6.72
N TRP A 92 -3.10 3.07 -8.03
CA TRP A 92 -4.15 2.19 -8.55
C TRP A 92 -3.79 0.71 -8.41
N GLY A 93 -2.53 0.34 -8.66
CA GLY A 93 -2.08 -1.04 -8.51
C GLY A 93 -2.20 -1.53 -7.06
N TRP A 94 -1.84 -0.69 -6.10
CA TRP A 94 -1.98 -1.02 -4.67
C TRP A 94 -3.45 -1.07 -4.25
N LEU A 95 -4.24 -0.04 -4.57
CA LEU A 95 -5.65 0.03 -4.17
C LEU A 95 -6.46 -1.12 -4.77
N VAL A 96 -6.38 -1.32 -6.09
CA VAL A 96 -7.11 -2.39 -6.78
C VAL A 96 -6.62 -3.76 -6.32
N GLY A 97 -5.31 -3.95 -6.20
CA GLY A 97 -4.73 -5.21 -5.73
C GLY A 97 -5.20 -5.57 -4.31
N ALA A 98 -5.19 -4.61 -3.38
CA ALA A 98 -5.63 -4.80 -2.01
C ALA A 98 -7.13 -5.13 -1.91
N LEU A 99 -7.96 -4.44 -2.68
CA LEU A 99 -9.41 -4.70 -2.70
C LEU A 99 -9.73 -6.05 -3.35
N LEU A 100 -9.07 -6.39 -4.47
CA LEU A 100 -9.27 -7.66 -5.16
C LEU A 100 -8.86 -8.84 -4.27
N MET A 101 -7.70 -8.74 -3.63
CA MET A 101 -7.21 -9.76 -2.70
C MET A 101 -8.12 -9.90 -1.49
N GLY A 102 -8.46 -8.77 -0.84
CA GLY A 102 -9.34 -8.75 0.32
C GLY A 102 -10.71 -9.35 0.01
N TYR A 103 -11.34 -8.92 -1.08
CA TYR A 103 -12.65 -9.40 -1.52
C TYR A 103 -12.64 -10.89 -1.81
N ALA A 104 -11.69 -11.38 -2.63
CA ALA A 104 -11.63 -12.78 -3.00
C ALA A 104 -11.41 -13.69 -1.77
N MET A 105 -10.51 -13.31 -0.86
CA MET A 105 -10.28 -14.06 0.38
C MET A 105 -11.51 -14.04 1.30
N GLY A 106 -12.20 -12.91 1.44
CA GLY A 106 -13.38 -12.88 2.30
C GLY A 106 -14.58 -13.62 1.71
N MET A 107 -14.73 -13.66 0.38
CA MET A 107 -15.73 -14.51 -0.26
C MET A 107 -15.42 -15.99 -0.07
N ALA A 108 -14.16 -16.41 -0.09
CA ALA A 108 -13.81 -17.78 0.32
C ALA A 108 -14.17 -18.04 1.79
N GLY A 109 -13.94 -17.04 2.66
CA GLY A 109 -14.30 -17.11 4.08
C GLY A 109 -15.80 -17.23 4.33
N SER A 110 -16.65 -16.51 3.58
CA SER A 110 -18.10 -16.65 3.67
C SER A 110 -18.60 -18.01 3.18
N GLN A 111 -17.81 -18.70 2.36
CA GLN A 111 -18.02 -20.11 1.96
C GLN A 111 -17.33 -21.11 2.91
N GLY A 112 -16.93 -20.68 4.11
CA GLY A 112 -16.40 -21.56 5.16
C GLY A 112 -14.90 -21.85 5.09
N MET A 113 -14.12 -21.17 4.24
CA MET A 113 -12.67 -21.37 4.21
C MET A 113 -12.04 -20.89 5.52
N LEU A 114 -11.51 -21.83 6.30
CA LEU A 114 -10.80 -21.57 7.54
C LEU A 114 -9.45 -20.92 7.27
N ARG A 115 -9.04 -20.04 8.18
CA ARG A 115 -7.68 -19.49 8.20
C ARG A 115 -6.69 -20.57 8.63
N ARG A 116 -5.41 -20.42 8.23
CA ARG A 116 -4.30 -21.29 8.67
C ARG A 116 -4.50 -22.78 8.35
N THR A 117 -5.29 -23.08 7.32
CA THR A 117 -5.60 -24.44 6.90
C THR A 117 -5.17 -24.63 5.45
N LEU A 118 -4.51 -25.75 5.16
CA LEU A 118 -4.18 -26.15 3.79
C LEU A 118 -5.29 -27.05 3.27
N TYR A 119 -5.94 -26.62 2.21
CA TYR A 119 -6.99 -27.38 1.55
C TYR A 119 -6.40 -28.17 0.39
N THR A 120 -6.62 -29.48 0.38
CA THR A 120 -6.25 -30.37 -0.74
C THR A 120 -7.34 -30.40 -1.82
N THR A 121 -8.54 -29.92 -1.51
CA THR A 121 -9.67 -29.83 -2.44
C THR A 121 -9.62 -28.53 -3.25
N THR A 122 -10.23 -28.55 -4.44
CA THR A 122 -10.22 -27.41 -5.38
C THR A 122 -11.25 -26.33 -5.07
N GLN A 123 -12.13 -26.54 -4.10
CA GLN A 123 -13.28 -25.67 -3.78
C GLN A 123 -12.89 -24.18 -3.64
N TYR A 124 -11.77 -23.89 -2.97
CA TYR A 124 -11.35 -22.51 -2.70
C TYR A 124 -10.32 -21.98 -3.70
N GLN A 125 -9.83 -22.81 -4.63
CA GLN A 125 -8.78 -22.41 -5.56
C GLN A 125 -9.16 -21.23 -6.46
N PRO A 126 -10.38 -21.11 -7.00
CA PRO A 126 -10.74 -19.94 -7.82
C PRO A 126 -10.61 -18.62 -7.05
N TYR A 127 -11.06 -18.59 -5.78
CA TYR A 127 -10.93 -17.42 -4.93
C TYR A 127 -9.46 -17.10 -4.63
N MET A 128 -8.65 -18.12 -4.31
CA MET A 128 -7.23 -17.92 -4.02
C MET A 128 -6.44 -17.52 -5.27
N ALA A 129 -6.81 -18.00 -6.46
CA ALA A 129 -6.19 -17.57 -7.71
C ALA A 129 -6.43 -16.08 -7.98
N VAL A 130 -7.66 -15.59 -7.76
CA VAL A 130 -7.98 -14.15 -7.86
C VAL A 130 -7.24 -13.36 -6.78
N ALA A 131 -7.16 -13.89 -5.56
CA ALA A 131 -6.40 -13.25 -4.48
C ALA A 131 -4.91 -13.12 -4.84
N MET A 132 -4.32 -14.14 -5.47
CA MET A 132 -2.94 -14.12 -5.95
C MET A 132 -2.71 -13.05 -7.03
N ILE A 133 -3.66 -12.86 -7.95
CA ILE A 133 -3.59 -11.76 -8.93
C ILE A 133 -3.55 -10.40 -8.20
N GLY A 134 -4.41 -10.21 -7.20
CA GLY A 134 -4.40 -9.02 -6.35
C GLY A 134 -3.06 -8.81 -5.64
N ALA A 135 -2.50 -9.87 -5.06
CA ALA A 135 -1.20 -9.82 -4.39
C ALA A 135 -0.06 -9.44 -5.35
N VAL A 136 -0.03 -10.02 -6.56
CA VAL A 136 0.97 -9.69 -7.58
C VAL A 136 0.86 -8.22 -8.02
N LEU A 137 -0.36 -7.70 -8.21
CA LEU A 137 -0.58 -6.29 -8.50
C LEU A 137 -0.02 -5.38 -7.41
N MET A 138 -0.21 -5.74 -6.13
CA MET A 138 0.35 -4.99 -5.01
C MET A 138 1.88 -5.02 -4.98
N VAL A 139 2.49 -6.18 -5.23
CA VAL A 139 3.95 -6.32 -5.31
C VAL A 139 4.52 -5.44 -6.42
N VAL A 140 3.92 -5.47 -7.61
CA VAL A 140 4.33 -4.61 -8.73
C VAL A 140 4.17 -3.14 -8.36
N ALA A 141 3.05 -2.75 -7.74
CA ALA A 141 2.81 -1.38 -7.30
C ALA A 141 3.85 -0.90 -6.27
N PHE A 142 4.23 -1.77 -5.33
CA PHE A 142 5.25 -1.47 -4.32
C PHE A 142 6.65 -1.33 -4.95
N VAL A 143 6.99 -2.17 -5.92
CA VAL A 143 8.24 -2.03 -6.68
C VAL A 143 8.27 -0.70 -7.44
N LEU A 144 7.17 -0.30 -8.08
CA LEU A 144 7.08 1.00 -8.76
C LEU A 144 7.22 2.17 -7.80
N PHE A 145 6.69 2.06 -6.58
CA PHE A 145 6.89 3.01 -5.50
C PHE A 145 8.37 3.15 -5.14
N LEU A 146 9.06 2.03 -4.90
CA LEU A 146 10.49 2.01 -4.57
C LEU A 146 11.34 2.61 -5.68
N ILE A 147 11.07 2.27 -6.95
CA ILE A 147 11.76 2.84 -8.11
C ILE A 147 11.60 4.36 -8.14
N ASN A 148 10.39 4.87 -7.93
CA ASN A 148 10.13 6.31 -7.92
C ASN A 148 10.85 7.00 -6.75
N LEU A 149 10.81 6.40 -5.56
CA LEU A 149 11.48 6.93 -4.36
C LEU A 149 13.00 7.00 -4.53
N ILE A 150 13.62 5.90 -4.97
CA ILE A 150 15.07 5.81 -5.20
C ILE A 150 15.51 6.76 -6.30
N SER A 151 14.72 6.88 -7.38
CA SER A 151 15.06 7.80 -8.48
C SER A 151 14.88 9.28 -8.12
N THR A 152 14.03 9.60 -7.15
CA THR A 152 13.95 10.95 -6.55
C THR A 152 15.12 11.22 -5.61
N LEU A 153 15.40 10.32 -4.66
CA LEU A 153 16.45 10.53 -3.66
C LEU A 153 17.87 10.41 -4.22
N GLY A 154 18.06 9.59 -5.26
CA GLY A 154 19.36 9.21 -5.79
C GLY A 154 20.00 8.08 -4.99
N TRP A 155 20.61 7.13 -5.70
CA TRP A 155 21.18 5.91 -5.11
C TRP A 155 22.20 6.19 -4.01
N VAL A 156 23.01 7.24 -4.16
CA VAL A 156 24.04 7.61 -3.18
C VAL A 156 23.43 8.01 -1.84
N ASN A 157 22.34 8.77 -1.85
CA ASN A 157 21.66 9.20 -0.63
C ASN A 157 20.96 8.03 0.06
N VAL A 158 20.39 7.11 -0.71
CA VAL A 158 19.76 5.90 -0.16
C VAL A 158 20.80 4.99 0.50
N VAL A 159 21.95 4.76 -0.15
CA VAL A 159 23.04 3.96 0.43
C VAL A 159 23.66 4.66 1.65
N GLY A 160 23.74 6.00 1.63
CA GLY A 160 24.20 6.81 2.76
C GLY A 160 23.35 6.72 4.03
N LEU A 161 22.09 6.24 3.94
CA LEU A 161 21.27 5.95 5.12
C LEU A 161 21.73 4.69 5.86
N ALA A 162 22.32 3.73 5.13
CA ALA A 162 22.73 2.43 5.68
C ALA A 162 24.25 2.36 5.96
N VAL A 163 25.04 3.15 5.23
CA VAL A 163 26.51 3.16 5.32
C VAL A 163 26.99 4.48 5.90
N PRO A 164 27.83 4.48 6.96
CA PRO A 164 28.34 5.71 7.54
C PRO A 164 29.12 6.53 6.50
N GLU A 165 28.89 7.85 6.50
CA GLU A 165 29.39 8.79 5.49
C GLU A 165 30.92 8.71 5.27
N ARG A 166 31.68 8.34 6.32
CA ARG A 166 33.13 8.11 6.26
C ARG A 166 33.57 7.08 5.21
N TRP A 167 32.72 6.10 4.88
CA TRP A 167 33.00 5.07 3.87
C TRP A 167 32.60 5.50 2.46
N LEU A 168 31.83 6.58 2.32
CA LEU A 168 31.34 7.14 1.04
C LEU A 168 32.16 8.35 0.56
N ALA A 169 33.09 8.81 1.40
CA ALA A 169 33.91 10.02 1.23
C ALA A 169 34.63 10.19 -0.13
N PRO A 170 35.10 9.15 -0.86
CA PRO A 170 35.81 9.38 -2.12
C PRO A 170 34.94 9.92 -3.28
N ARG A 171 33.60 9.78 -3.21
CA ARG A 171 32.68 10.20 -4.28
C ARG A 171 31.91 11.49 -3.99
N LEU A 172 31.63 11.79 -2.72
CA LEU A 172 30.90 13.00 -2.33
C LEU A 172 31.73 14.28 -2.50
N SER A 173 33.05 14.21 -2.34
CA SER A 173 33.96 15.35 -2.57
C SER A 173 33.94 15.85 -4.02
N ARG A 174 33.84 14.96 -5.01
CA ARG A 174 33.76 15.34 -6.44
C ARG A 174 32.40 15.93 -6.81
N ALA A 175 31.30 15.39 -6.27
CA ALA A 175 29.96 15.90 -6.54
C ALA A 175 29.67 17.26 -5.86
N ALA A 176 30.24 17.49 -4.67
CA ALA A 176 30.16 18.78 -3.98
C ALA A 176 31.00 19.87 -4.68
N MET A 177 32.08 19.49 -5.37
CA MET A 177 32.95 20.42 -6.10
C MET A 177 32.36 20.86 -7.45
N GLN A 178 31.54 20.03 -8.09
CA GLN A 178 30.84 20.38 -9.34
C GLN A 178 29.55 21.21 -9.16
N ARG A 179 29.10 21.41 -7.91
CA ARG A 179 27.85 22.15 -7.60
C ARG A 179 28.09 23.55 -7.02
N ARG A 180 29.33 24.04 -7.00
CA ARG A 180 29.62 25.43 -6.66
C ARG A 180 29.66 26.26 -7.95
N PRO A 181 28.93 27.38 -8.03
CA PRO A 181 29.05 28.31 -9.16
C PRO A 181 30.45 28.92 -9.25
#